data_AF-N2B8A2-F1
#
_entry.id   AF-N2B8A2-F1
#
_cell.length_a   1.000
_cell.length_b   1.000
_cell.length_c   1.000
_cell.angle_alpha   90.00
_cell.angle_beta   90.00
_cell.angle_gamma   90.00
#
_symmetry.space_group_name_H-M   'P 1'
#
loop_
_entity.id
_entity.type
_entity.pdbx_description
1 polymer ?
#
loop_
_entity_poly.entity_id
_entity_poly.type
_entity_poly.pdbx_seq_one_letter_code
_entity_poly.pdbx_strand_id
1 'polypeptide(L)'
;MGQVKSSAAGSFIVSHSGEIVIIAFTYSNNIGIDVEQIDPFFEHENIVYSFFSKEEIEYYIQREKSLEVFYQLWTAKEAYLKAVGKGLIEEMNTFSVGNNCIIKDREVRKDFYVESIEIGKDYVACLVSQKID
;
A
#
# COMPACT_ATOMS: atom_id res chain seq x y z
N MET A 1 -12.83 5.67 5.53
CA MET A 1 -13.78 6.45 4.69
C MET A 1 -14.42 5.50 3.67
N GLY A 2 -15.75 5.53 3.49
CA GLY A 2 -16.50 4.50 2.73
C GLY A 2 -16.36 4.59 1.21
N GLN A 3 -16.39 3.43 0.54
CA GLN A 3 -16.39 3.32 -0.92
C GLN A 3 -17.83 3.39 -1.48
N VAL A 4 -18.03 4.17 -2.55
CA VAL A 4 -19.21 4.09 -3.41
C VAL A 4 -18.87 3.24 -4.62
N LYS A 5 -19.49 2.07 -4.77
CA LYS A 5 -19.41 1.25 -6.00
C LYS A 5 -20.66 1.51 -6.84
N SER A 6 -20.49 2.16 -7.99
CA SER A 6 -21.52 2.34 -9.01
C SER A 6 -21.40 1.22 -10.04
N SER A 7 -22.47 0.48 -10.29
CA SER A 7 -22.52 -0.58 -11.30
C SER A 7 -22.54 0.02 -12.72
N ALA A 8 -21.63 -0.48 -13.57
CA ALA A 8 -21.45 -0.22 -15.01
C ALA A 8 -20.56 0.97 -15.48
N ALA A 9 -19.85 1.66 -14.58
CA ALA A 9 -18.85 2.69 -14.95
C ALA A 9 -17.56 2.47 -14.13
N GLY A 10 -16.41 2.91 -14.65
CA GLY A 10 -15.08 2.68 -14.06
C GLY A 10 -14.97 2.98 -12.56
N SER A 11 -13.99 2.37 -11.90
CA SER A 11 -13.72 2.55 -10.47
C SER A 11 -12.65 3.60 -10.22
N PHE A 12 -12.73 4.28 -9.08
CA PHE A 12 -11.70 5.20 -8.62
C PHE A 12 -11.41 5.02 -7.14
N ILE A 13 -10.16 5.28 -6.76
CA ILE A 13 -9.71 5.33 -5.37
C ILE A 13 -9.00 6.67 -5.16
N VAL A 14 -9.25 7.25 -3.98
CA VAL A 14 -8.64 8.51 -3.54
C VAL A 14 -7.70 8.18 -2.39
N SER A 15 -6.54 8.83 -2.38
CA SER A 15 -5.68 8.92 -1.19
C SER A 15 -5.27 10.37 -0.98
N HIS A 16 -5.11 10.77 0.27
CA HIS A 16 -4.63 12.09 0.61
C HIS A 16 -3.76 12.03 1.86
N SER A 17 -2.74 12.86 1.91
CA SER A 17 -1.90 13.07 3.10
C SER A 17 -1.21 14.42 2.94
N GLY A 18 -1.10 15.19 4.04
CA GLY A 18 -0.66 16.58 3.98
C GLY A 18 -1.43 17.41 2.96
N GLU A 19 -0.68 18.05 2.05
CA GLU A 19 -1.20 18.92 0.98
C GLU A 19 -1.49 18.17 -0.33
N ILE A 20 -1.25 16.85 -0.37
CA ILE A 20 -1.38 16.04 -1.59
C ILE A 20 -2.67 15.23 -1.57
N VAL A 21 -3.37 15.25 -2.70
CA VAL A 21 -4.45 14.33 -3.04
C VAL A 21 -4.08 13.62 -4.34
N ILE A 22 -4.17 12.29 -4.34
CA ILE A 22 -4.03 11.46 -5.54
C ILE A 22 -5.34 10.74 -5.78
N ILE A 23 -5.74 10.68 -7.05
CA ILE A 23 -6.87 9.89 -7.49
C ILE A 23 -6.42 8.95 -8.59
N ALA A 24 -6.64 7.65 -8.38
CA ALA A 24 -6.38 6.62 -9.37
C ALA A 24 -7.71 6.13 -9.95
N PHE A 25 -7.77 5.97 -11.27
CA PHE A 25 -8.97 5.56 -12.00
C PHE A 25 -8.68 4.34 -12.88
N THR A 26 -9.67 3.49 -13.06
CA THR A 26 -9.59 2.31 -13.92
C THR A 26 -10.95 1.97 -14.51
N TYR A 27 -10.97 1.40 -15.71
CA TYR A 27 -12.22 1.06 -16.41
C TYR A 27 -12.89 -0.20 -15.88
N SER A 28 -12.12 -1.22 -15.50
CA SER A 28 -12.67 -2.55 -15.19
C SER A 28 -11.98 -3.30 -14.05
N ASN A 29 -10.79 -2.90 -13.64
CA ASN A 29 -9.97 -3.72 -12.74
C ASN A 29 -9.96 -3.17 -11.32
N ASN A 30 -9.46 -3.97 -10.40
CA ASN A 30 -9.16 -3.49 -9.06
C ASN A 30 -7.92 -2.59 -9.08
N ILE A 31 -8.03 -1.42 -8.46
CA ILE A 31 -6.95 -0.45 -8.30
C ILE A 31 -6.96 0.08 -6.88
N GLY A 32 -5.79 0.36 -6.33
CA GLY A 32 -5.62 1.01 -5.04
C GLY A 32 -4.40 1.91 -5.09
N ILE A 33 -4.52 3.07 -4.46
CA ILE A 33 -3.45 4.06 -4.34
C ILE A 33 -3.38 4.49 -2.89
N ASP A 34 -2.17 4.63 -2.38
CA ASP A 34 -1.91 5.25 -1.09
C ASP A 34 -0.79 6.29 -1.20
N VAL A 35 -0.87 7.33 -0.39
CA VAL A 35 0.13 8.40 -0.30
C VAL A 35 0.23 8.86 1.13
N GLU A 36 1.45 9.00 1.62
CA GLU A 36 1.75 9.49 2.95
C GLU A 36 2.82 10.57 2.93
N GLN A 37 2.57 11.66 3.66
CA GLN A 37 3.58 12.65 3.97
C GLN A 37 4.53 12.07 5.03
N ILE A 38 5.83 12.20 4.82
CA ILE A 38 6.84 11.75 5.77
C ILE A 38 6.86 12.71 6.97
N ASP A 39 6.53 12.18 8.16
CA ASP A 39 6.76 12.87 9.42
C ASP A 39 8.02 12.29 10.11
N PRO A 40 9.13 13.06 10.18
CA PRO A 40 10.39 12.57 10.75
C PRO A 40 10.30 12.24 12.25
N PHE A 41 9.24 12.65 12.95
CA PHE A 41 9.03 12.39 14.37
C PHE A 41 8.02 11.27 14.65
N PHE A 42 7.53 10.58 13.61
CA PHE A 42 6.51 9.55 13.76
C PHE A 42 7.05 8.25 14.39
N GLU A 43 6.49 7.87 15.54
CA GLU A 43 6.83 6.63 16.26
C GLU A 43 6.15 5.40 15.64
N HIS A 44 6.74 4.88 14.57
CA HIS A 44 6.16 3.82 13.73
C HIS A 44 6.44 2.39 14.19
N GLU A 45 7.37 2.17 15.11
CA GLU A 45 7.81 0.81 15.50
C GLU A 45 6.66 -0.09 15.95
N ASN A 46 5.75 0.43 16.79
CA ASN A 46 4.61 -0.35 17.30
C ASN A 46 3.67 -0.81 16.17
N ILE A 47 3.53 0.00 15.12
CA ILE A 47 2.71 -0.32 13.95
C ILE A 47 3.37 -1.44 13.16
N VAL A 48 4.68 -1.35 12.92
CA VAL A 48 5.46 -2.40 12.23
C VAL A 48 5.26 -3.73 12.94
N TYR A 49 5.47 -3.79 14.26
CA TYR A 49 5.36 -5.04 15.01
C TYR A 49 3.92 -5.58 15.13
N SER A 50 2.91 -4.74 14.94
CA SER A 50 1.50 -5.17 15.03
C SER A 50 0.91 -5.63 13.70
N PHE A 51 1.33 -5.00 12.59
CA PHE A 51 0.65 -5.13 11.30
C PHE A 51 1.52 -5.69 10.18
N PHE A 52 2.86 -5.75 10.34
CA PHE A 52 3.71 -6.26 9.26
C PHE A 52 3.94 -7.76 9.42
N SER A 53 4.21 -8.42 8.30
CA SER A 53 4.60 -9.83 8.30
C SER A 53 5.99 -10.01 8.89
N LYS A 54 6.31 -11.25 9.26
CA LYS A 54 7.62 -11.56 9.83
C LYS A 54 8.77 -11.16 8.90
N GLU A 55 8.62 -11.44 7.60
CA GLU A 55 9.64 -11.13 6.59
C GLU A 55 9.84 -9.60 6.42
N GLU A 56 8.76 -8.82 6.51
CA GLU A 56 8.81 -7.35 6.45
C GLU A 56 9.46 -6.77 7.71
N ILE A 57 9.16 -7.33 8.89
CA ILE A 57 9.81 -6.93 10.15
C ILE A 57 11.31 -7.22 10.10
N GLU A 58 11.71 -8.39 9.60
CA GLU A 58 13.13 -8.73 9.42
C GLU A 58 13.82 -7.77 8.45
N TYR A 59 13.18 -7.45 7.33
CA TYR A 59 13.68 -6.47 6.36
C TYR A 59 13.81 -5.07 6.98
N TYR A 60 12.80 -4.62 7.71
CA TYR A 60 12.80 -3.33 8.42
C TYR A 60 13.94 -3.25 9.45
N ILE A 61 14.18 -4.31 10.23
CA ILE A 61 15.30 -4.39 11.18
C ILE A 61 16.64 -4.35 10.46
N GLN A 62 16.79 -5.08 9.34
CA GLN A 62 18.02 -5.05 8.53
C GLN A 62 18.32 -3.68 7.93
N ARG A 63 17.28 -2.83 7.77
CA ARG A 63 17.39 -1.43 7.33
C ARG A 63 17.41 -0.46 8.49
N GLU A 64 17.93 -0.89 9.65
CA GLU A 64 18.13 -0.06 10.84
C GLU A 64 16.85 0.64 11.31
N LYS A 65 15.70 -0.02 11.13
CA LYS A 65 14.38 0.53 11.49
C LYS A 65 14.09 1.86 10.79
N SER A 66 14.50 1.97 9.53
CA SER A 66 14.34 3.19 8.73
C SER A 66 12.87 3.60 8.58
N LEU A 67 12.59 4.87 8.89
CA LEU A 67 11.29 5.50 8.66
C LEU A 67 10.88 5.45 7.17
N GLU A 68 11.84 5.56 6.26
CA GLU A 68 11.59 5.46 4.82
C GLU A 68 11.04 4.08 4.46
N VAL A 69 11.64 3.01 5.01
CA VAL A 69 11.20 1.63 4.80
C VAL A 69 9.82 1.40 5.37
N PHE A 70 9.51 2.00 6.53
CA PHE A 70 8.16 1.96 7.08
C PHE A 70 7.14 2.54 6.11
N TYR A 71 7.34 3.76 5.61
CA TYR A 71 6.38 4.40 4.70
C TYR A 71 6.26 3.65 3.36
N GLN A 72 7.35 3.07 2.84
CA GLN A 72 7.30 2.23 1.63
C GLN A 72 6.43 0.99 1.83
N LEU A 73 6.62 0.27 2.93
CA LEU A 73 5.82 -0.92 3.25
C LEU A 73 4.37 -0.55 3.56
N TRP A 74 4.16 0.50 4.35
CA TRP A 74 2.84 0.98 4.76
C TRP A 74 1.98 1.36 3.54
N THR A 75 2.51 2.24 2.68
CA THR A 75 1.78 2.70 1.50
C THR A 75 1.48 1.55 0.54
N ALA A 76 2.41 0.61 0.34
CA ALA A 76 2.16 -0.57 -0.49
C ALA A 76 1.08 -1.49 0.08
N LYS A 77 1.05 -1.69 1.40
CA LYS A 77 0.01 -2.48 2.07
C LYS A 77 -1.36 -1.82 1.97
N GLU A 78 -1.47 -0.54 2.30
CA GLU A 78 -2.71 0.23 2.20
C GLU A 78 -3.23 0.25 0.75
N ALA A 79 -2.33 0.50 -0.23
CA ALA A 79 -2.68 0.46 -1.65
C ALA A 79 -3.22 -0.92 -2.06
N TYR A 80 -2.60 -2.02 -1.62
CA TYR A 80 -3.11 -3.35 -1.90
C TYR A 80 -4.48 -3.62 -1.23
N LEU A 81 -4.67 -3.24 0.03
CA LEU A 81 -5.95 -3.39 0.73
C LEU A 81 -7.07 -2.62 0.01
N LYS A 82 -6.81 -1.38 -0.40
CA LYS A 82 -7.72 -0.56 -1.21
C LYS A 82 -8.06 -1.25 -2.53
N ALA A 83 -7.06 -1.83 -3.21
CA ALA A 83 -7.27 -2.56 -4.46
C ALA A 83 -8.19 -3.78 -4.29
N VAL A 84 -7.99 -4.59 -3.25
CA VAL A 84 -8.85 -5.76 -3.00
C VAL A 84 -10.19 -5.40 -2.33
N GLY A 85 -10.45 -4.11 -2.09
CA GLY A 85 -11.69 -3.62 -1.47
C GLY A 85 -11.83 -4.00 0.00
N LYS A 86 -10.72 -4.23 0.71
CA LYS A 86 -10.69 -4.50 2.15
C LYS A 86 -10.28 -3.23 2.90
N GLY A 87 -10.91 -2.97 4.03
CA GLY A 87 -10.61 -1.82 4.90
C GLY A 87 -10.10 -2.20 6.30
N LEU A 88 -9.77 -3.48 6.52
CA LEU A 88 -9.35 -4.00 7.81
C LEU A 88 -7.82 -4.07 7.86
N ILE A 89 -7.20 -3.11 8.54
CA ILE A 89 -5.76 -3.05 8.82
C ILE A 89 -5.30 -4.31 9.57
N GLU A 90 -6.19 -4.94 10.35
CA GLU A 90 -5.92 -6.16 11.13
C GLU A 90 -5.48 -7.37 10.29
N GLU A 91 -5.74 -7.40 8.98
CA GLU A 91 -5.28 -8.48 8.09
C GLU A 91 -3.90 -8.21 7.46
N MET A 92 -3.27 -7.06 7.74
CA MET A 92 -2.01 -6.68 7.08
C MET A 92 -0.87 -7.66 7.30
N ASN A 93 -0.85 -8.38 8.42
CA ASN A 93 0.19 -9.37 8.72
C ASN A 93 0.00 -10.71 7.99
N THR A 94 -1.10 -10.90 7.26
CA THR A 94 -1.42 -12.14 6.52
C THR A 94 -0.84 -12.20 5.11
N PHE A 95 -0.19 -11.12 4.67
CA PHE A 95 0.50 -11.02 3.40
C PHE A 95 1.73 -10.12 3.54
N SER A 96 2.68 -10.26 2.62
CA SER A 96 3.87 -9.43 2.54
C SER A 96 3.87 -8.59 1.26
N VAL A 97 4.49 -7.43 1.30
CA VAL A 97 4.82 -6.59 0.16
C VAL A 97 6.34 -6.45 0.08
N GLY A 98 6.89 -6.49 -1.13
CA GLY A 98 8.33 -6.34 -1.31
C GLY A 98 8.75 -6.66 -2.74
N ASN A 99 9.81 -5.99 -3.21
CA ASN A 99 10.31 -6.11 -4.59
C ASN A 99 9.19 -5.97 -5.63
N ASN A 100 8.33 -4.96 -5.48
CA ASN A 100 7.21 -4.67 -6.37
C ASN A 100 6.22 -5.85 -6.53
N CYS A 101 6.10 -6.70 -5.52
CA CYS A 101 5.20 -7.85 -5.50
C CYS A 101 4.37 -7.90 -4.22
N ILE A 102 3.20 -8.54 -4.32
CA ILE A 102 2.43 -9.02 -3.17
C ILE A 102 2.69 -10.52 -2.99
N ILE A 103 2.97 -10.96 -1.77
CA ILE A 103 3.18 -12.36 -1.42
C ILE A 103 2.08 -12.76 -0.44
N LYS A 104 1.33 -13.80 -0.76
CA LYS A 104 0.30 -14.36 0.12
C LYS A 104 0.35 -15.88 0.05
N ASP A 105 0.18 -16.55 1.19
CA ASP A 105 0.24 -18.02 1.27
C ASP A 105 1.55 -18.61 0.70
N ARG A 106 2.67 -17.88 0.87
CA ARG A 106 4.01 -18.18 0.32
C ARG A 106 4.11 -18.16 -1.21
N GLU A 107 3.12 -17.60 -1.89
CA GLU A 107 3.10 -17.44 -3.35
C GLU A 107 3.08 -15.98 -3.76
N VAL A 108 3.77 -15.66 -4.87
CA VAL A 108 3.72 -14.34 -5.49
C VAL A 108 2.40 -14.18 -6.23
N ARG A 109 1.66 -13.12 -5.91
CA ARG A 109 0.41 -12.72 -6.58
C ARG A 109 0.72 -12.07 -7.92
N LYS A 110 0.85 -12.91 -8.95
CA LYS A 110 1.20 -12.49 -10.32
C LYS A 110 0.12 -11.63 -10.99
N ASP A 111 -1.10 -11.70 -10.48
CA ASP A 111 -2.27 -10.94 -10.90
C ASP A 111 -2.25 -9.47 -10.46
N PHE A 112 -1.25 -9.05 -9.67
CA PHE A 112 -1.07 -7.65 -9.27
C PHE A 112 0.22 -7.05 -9.81
N TYR A 113 0.17 -5.75 -10.09
CA TYR A 113 1.28 -4.85 -10.28
C TYR A 113 1.38 -3.95 -9.05
N VAL A 114 2.58 -3.75 -8.50
CA VAL A 114 2.86 -2.89 -7.35
C VAL A 114 3.97 -1.93 -7.76
N GLU A 115 3.74 -0.63 -7.61
CA GLU A 115 4.66 0.40 -8.09
C GLU A 115 4.73 1.55 -7.10
N SER A 116 5.94 1.94 -6.72
CA SER A 116 6.16 3.19 -6.00
C SER A 116 6.01 4.37 -6.94
N ILE A 117 5.29 5.40 -6.52
CA ILE A 117 5.11 6.63 -7.31
C ILE A 117 5.97 7.74 -6.70
N GLU A 118 6.82 8.34 -7.53
CA GLU A 118 7.59 9.52 -7.15
C GLU A 118 6.70 10.78 -7.26
N ILE A 119 6.50 11.46 -6.13
CA ILE A 119 5.69 12.69 -6.04
C ILE A 119 6.55 13.86 -5.54
N GLY A 120 7.59 13.55 -4.78
CA GLY A 120 8.53 14.48 -4.18
C GLY A 120 9.21 13.82 -3.00
N LYS A 121 10.25 14.47 -2.47
CA LYS A 121 11.09 13.92 -1.39
C LYS A 121 10.37 13.77 -0.04
N ASP A 122 9.28 14.50 0.17
CA ASP A 122 8.57 14.57 1.45
C ASP A 122 7.35 13.62 1.49
N TYR A 123 7.13 12.83 0.43
CA TYR A 123 5.99 11.94 0.29
C TYR A 123 6.42 10.58 -0.23
N VAL A 124 5.77 9.53 0.25
CA VAL A 124 5.85 8.18 -0.30
C VAL A 124 4.46 7.81 -0.82
N ALA A 125 4.39 7.23 -2.01
CA ALA A 125 3.14 6.74 -2.56
C ALA A 125 3.34 5.39 -3.25
N CYS A 126 2.30 4.57 -3.23
CA CYS A 126 2.29 3.29 -3.90
C CYS A 126 0.96 3.07 -4.63
N LEU A 127 1.05 2.58 -5.86
CA LEU A 127 -0.07 2.12 -6.67
C LEU A 127 -0.05 0.59 -6.75
N VAL A 128 -1.21 0.00 -6.54
CA VAL A 128 -1.45 -1.41 -6.77
C VAL A 128 -2.60 -1.57 -7.75
N SER A 129 -2.37 -2.27 -8.85
CA SER A 129 -3.38 -2.54 -9.88
C SER A 129 -3.42 -4.03 -10.18
N GLN A 130 -4.62 -4.58 -10.33
CA GLN A 130 -4.79 -5.90 -10.90
C GLN A 130 -4.41 -5.86 -12.40
N LYS A 131 -3.67 -6.86 -12.87
CA LYS A 131 -3.27 -7.00 -14.27
C LYS A 131 -4.46 -7.42 -15.13
N ILE A 132 -4.38 -7.05 -16.41
CA ILE A 132 -5.29 -7.51 -17.45
C ILE A 132 -4.64 -8.72 -18.10
N ASP A 133 -5.39 -9.81 -18.24
CA ASP A 133 -5.01 -10.96 -19.04
C ASP A 133 -5.08 -10.65 -20.55
#